data_AF-A0A957QA45-F1
#
_entry.id   AF-A0A957QA45-F1
#
_cell.length_a   1.000
_cell.length_b   1.000
_cell.length_c   1.000
_cell.angle_alpha   90.00
_cell.angle_beta   90.00
_cell.angle_gamma   90.00
#
_symmetry.space_group_name_H-M   'P 1'
#
loop_
_entity.id
_entity.type
_entity.pdbx_description
1 polymer ?
#
loop_
_entity_poly.entity_id
_entity_poly.type
_entity_poly.pdbx_seq_one_letter_code
_entity_poly.pdbx_strand_id
1 'polypeptide(L)'
;GVHYLQGRPEIHPQQVGVWTFSNSSWAGPVAAAGSKDVAFLIGTATSGVAQRQADFFQDDLNNISYYDYPSWAANTAFEYLRFTREFSRFARDWALPIPAPMRDYYGQDFDPLTAWVKVTQPVLVINGQYDTVVDPVDAVARIAQTLQQNGHNDHTLVVYPEADHGLQRTQTGLRTESRGGRDRVLAPGFTDLMTDWVLARFDGKQITPQQAQTVQSPVPVKLSGHFAPGGRYELLPWYGRPMWQLTLFLLFIVVFGVTTIGLPILALIHHLRHLPMPSMPMRLQNRLCWLASLFALFVLVGLVWTWVQIVHMQIGGSWGLAPWLSLLPVLSVITSVLLGIVLWLSWIHRAAASRVWLKRMGIVLFNLTSLLFVWYLGYWHLLIG
;
A
#
# COMPACT_ATOMS: atom_id res chain seq x y z
N GLY A 1 -21.29 2.45 -26.86
CA GLY A 1 -22.24 2.21 -25.76
C GLY A 1 -23.39 3.18 -25.83
N VAL A 2 -23.22 4.40 -25.32
CA VAL A 2 -24.24 5.45 -25.28
C VAL A 2 -24.86 5.72 -26.66
N HIS A 3 -24.09 6.10 -27.67
CA HIS A 3 -24.61 6.35 -29.03
C HIS A 3 -25.34 5.16 -29.66
N TYR A 4 -24.92 3.93 -29.33
CA TYR A 4 -25.61 2.73 -29.81
C TYR A 4 -27.02 2.63 -29.19
N LEU A 5 -27.15 2.84 -27.88
CA LEU A 5 -28.45 2.84 -27.19
C LEU A 5 -29.34 3.99 -27.67
N GLN A 6 -28.77 5.17 -27.91
CA GLN A 6 -29.52 6.32 -28.45
C GLN A 6 -30.07 6.08 -29.86
N GLY A 7 -29.47 5.18 -30.64
CA GLY A 7 -29.98 4.77 -31.94
C GLY A 7 -31.06 3.69 -31.90
N ARG A 8 -31.41 3.16 -30.72
CA ARG A 8 -32.42 2.12 -30.57
C ARG A 8 -33.83 2.73 -30.55
N PRO A 9 -34.77 2.28 -31.40
CA PRO A 9 -36.12 2.86 -31.45
C PRO A 9 -36.92 2.69 -30.15
N GLU A 10 -36.56 1.71 -29.32
CA GLU A 10 -37.18 1.43 -28.02
C GLU A 10 -36.60 2.25 -26.85
N ILE A 11 -35.57 3.09 -27.07
CA ILE A 11 -34.90 3.86 -26.03
C ILE A 11 -35.03 5.36 -26.32
N HIS A 12 -35.40 6.16 -25.31
CA HIS A 12 -35.43 7.60 -25.47
C HIS A 12 -33.99 8.16 -25.56
N PRO A 13 -33.58 8.77 -26.69
CA PRO A 13 -32.17 9.09 -26.95
C PRO A 13 -31.56 10.11 -25.97
N GLN A 14 -32.39 10.95 -25.36
CA GLN A 14 -31.94 11.98 -24.40
C GLN A 14 -31.91 11.49 -22.94
N GLN A 15 -32.25 10.23 -22.68
CA GLN A 15 -32.39 9.66 -21.33
C GLN A 15 -31.40 8.50 -21.09
N VAL A 16 -30.27 8.49 -21.81
CA VAL A 16 -29.25 7.44 -21.70
C VAL A 16 -28.10 7.91 -20.80
N GLY A 17 -27.98 7.30 -19.63
CA GLY A 17 -26.90 7.57 -18.67
C GLY A 17 -25.81 6.51 -18.64
N VAL A 18 -24.84 6.72 -17.74
CA VAL A 18 -23.76 5.76 -17.43
C VAL A 18 -23.89 5.35 -15.97
N TRP A 19 -23.91 4.04 -15.71
CA TRP A 19 -23.81 3.47 -14.37
C TRP A 19 -22.47 2.75 -14.23
N THR A 20 -21.75 3.05 -13.15
CA THR A 20 -20.48 2.41 -12.80
C THR A 20 -20.52 1.80 -11.42
N PHE A 21 -19.82 0.68 -11.27
CA PHE A 21 -19.63 -0.05 -10.03
C PHE A 21 -18.15 -0.38 -9.78
N SER A 22 -17.68 -0.18 -8.55
CA SER A 22 -16.34 -0.62 -8.10
C SER A 22 -15.22 -0.08 -9.01
N ASN A 23 -14.36 -0.93 -9.58
CA ASN A 23 -13.28 -0.52 -10.50
C ASN A 23 -13.73 0.35 -11.69
N SER A 24 -14.96 0.20 -12.17
CA SER A 24 -15.46 1.04 -13.28
C SER A 24 -15.74 2.48 -12.84
N SER A 25 -15.78 2.77 -11.54
CA SER A 25 -16.01 4.12 -10.99
C SER A 25 -14.89 5.10 -11.27
N TRP A 26 -13.67 4.63 -11.56
CA TRP A 26 -12.58 5.47 -12.07
C TRP A 26 -12.81 5.88 -13.54
N ALA A 27 -13.46 5.02 -14.34
CA ALA A 27 -13.73 5.29 -15.75
C ALA A 27 -15.04 6.05 -16.00
N GLY A 28 -16.02 5.93 -15.09
CA GLY A 28 -17.33 6.60 -15.21
C GLY A 28 -17.26 8.11 -15.41
N PRO A 29 -16.54 8.84 -14.55
CA PRO A 29 -16.34 10.28 -14.68
C PRO A 29 -15.62 10.64 -15.99
N VAL A 30 -14.72 9.79 -16.49
CA VAL A 30 -14.05 9.99 -17.79
C VAL A 30 -15.07 9.89 -18.92
N ALA A 31 -15.94 8.88 -18.90
CA ALA A 31 -16.99 8.70 -19.89
C ALA A 31 -18.01 9.85 -19.87
N ALA A 32 -18.44 10.28 -18.68
CA ALA A 32 -19.37 11.39 -18.51
C ALA A 32 -18.76 12.73 -18.95
N ALA A 33 -17.55 13.05 -18.48
CA ALA A 33 -16.86 14.28 -18.88
C ALA A 33 -16.50 14.32 -20.38
N GLY A 34 -16.29 13.16 -21.00
CA GLY A 34 -15.91 13.04 -22.41
C GLY A 34 -17.06 13.20 -23.41
N SER A 35 -18.33 13.19 -22.96
CA SER A 35 -19.48 13.26 -23.87
C SER A 35 -20.67 14.01 -23.28
N LYS A 36 -21.16 15.00 -24.04
CA LYS A 36 -22.39 15.72 -23.72
C LYS A 36 -23.66 14.88 -23.92
N ASP A 37 -23.55 13.74 -24.60
CA ASP A 37 -24.67 12.85 -24.90
C ASP A 37 -25.01 11.92 -23.72
N VAL A 38 -24.18 11.91 -22.67
CA VAL A 38 -24.50 11.21 -21.41
C VAL A 38 -25.51 12.05 -20.63
N ALA A 39 -26.69 11.49 -20.35
CA ALA A 39 -27.77 12.22 -19.69
C ALA A 39 -27.61 12.31 -18.17
N PHE A 40 -26.95 11.33 -17.54
CA PHE A 40 -26.68 11.27 -16.10
C PHE A 40 -25.56 10.27 -15.79
N LEU A 41 -24.94 10.39 -14.62
CA LEU A 41 -23.93 9.47 -14.10
C LEU A 41 -24.38 8.90 -12.75
N ILE A 42 -24.39 7.57 -12.62
CA ILE A 42 -24.55 6.88 -11.34
C ILE A 42 -23.26 6.14 -11.01
N GLY A 43 -22.70 6.38 -9.84
CA GLY A 43 -21.56 5.67 -9.30
C GLY A 43 -21.92 4.89 -8.04
N THR A 44 -21.72 3.58 -8.04
CA THR A 44 -21.85 2.72 -6.86
C THR A 44 -20.48 2.20 -6.44
N ALA A 45 -20.18 2.26 -5.13
CA ALA A 45 -18.85 1.97 -4.59
C ALA A 45 -17.74 2.77 -5.32
N THR A 46 -17.95 4.08 -5.34
CA THR A 46 -17.17 5.04 -6.12
C THR A 46 -15.99 5.55 -5.32
N SER A 47 -14.78 5.51 -5.91
CA SER A 47 -13.59 6.10 -5.29
C SER A 47 -13.45 7.60 -5.57
N GLY A 48 -13.03 8.33 -4.54
CA GLY A 48 -12.55 9.71 -4.62
C GLY A 48 -11.03 9.84 -4.54
N VAL A 49 -10.29 8.72 -4.60
CA VAL A 49 -8.82 8.68 -4.53
C VAL A 49 -8.23 7.89 -5.71
N ALA A 50 -6.94 8.07 -5.96
CA ALA A 50 -6.22 7.31 -6.97
C ALA A 50 -6.28 5.80 -6.68
N GLN A 51 -6.38 4.99 -7.74
CA GLN A 51 -6.55 3.54 -7.63
C GLN A 51 -5.52 2.89 -6.70
N ARG A 52 -4.25 3.31 -6.79
CA ARG A 52 -3.18 2.74 -5.94
C ARG A 52 -3.43 2.98 -4.45
N GLN A 53 -3.97 4.15 -4.08
CA GLN A 53 -4.27 4.46 -2.69
C GLN A 53 -5.49 3.68 -2.19
N ALA A 54 -6.54 3.56 -3.01
CA ALA A 54 -7.69 2.72 -2.69
C ALA A 54 -7.27 1.27 -2.47
N ASP A 55 -6.35 0.76 -3.28
CA ASP A 55 -5.88 -0.60 -3.10
C ASP A 55 -5.08 -0.80 -1.79
N PHE A 56 -4.32 0.21 -1.34
CA PHE A 56 -3.65 0.17 -0.02
C PHE A 56 -4.67 0.12 1.12
N PHE A 57 -5.70 0.94 1.05
CA PHE A 57 -6.82 0.93 2.00
C PHE A 57 -7.49 -0.45 2.04
N GLN A 58 -7.82 -0.99 0.87
CA GLN A 58 -8.46 -2.29 0.74
C GLN A 58 -7.63 -3.41 1.39
N ASP A 59 -6.35 -3.50 1.04
CA ASP A 59 -5.49 -4.57 1.56
C ASP A 59 -5.19 -4.40 3.04
N ASP A 60 -5.05 -3.17 3.52
CA ASP A 60 -4.86 -2.91 4.93
C ASP A 60 -6.06 -3.40 5.75
N LEU A 61 -7.28 -2.98 5.41
CA LEU A 61 -8.48 -3.38 6.15
C LEU A 61 -8.80 -4.87 6.01
N ASN A 62 -8.66 -5.44 4.81
CA ASN A 62 -9.08 -6.82 4.57
C ASN A 62 -8.01 -7.87 4.89
N ASN A 63 -6.72 -7.52 4.85
CA ASN A 63 -5.63 -8.50 4.92
C ASN A 63 -4.59 -8.22 6.01
N ILE A 64 -4.51 -7.01 6.57
CA ILE A 64 -3.51 -6.68 7.61
C ILE A 64 -4.19 -6.38 8.93
N SER A 65 -4.93 -5.28 9.00
CA SER A 65 -5.66 -4.83 10.18
C SER A 65 -6.76 -5.80 10.62
N TYR A 66 -7.15 -6.72 9.72
CA TYR A 66 -8.08 -7.80 10.05
C TYR A 66 -7.50 -8.85 11.00
N TYR A 67 -6.21 -9.17 10.86
CA TYR A 67 -5.56 -10.20 11.66
C TYR A 67 -4.85 -9.59 12.85
N ASP A 68 -4.83 -10.32 13.97
CA ASP A 68 -4.14 -9.93 15.20
C ASP A 68 -2.62 -10.18 15.09
N TYR A 69 -1.99 -9.51 14.13
CA TYR A 69 -0.54 -9.54 13.98
C TYR A 69 0.13 -8.60 14.99
N PRO A 70 1.31 -8.95 15.52
CA PRO A 70 2.16 -7.99 16.21
C PRO A 70 2.35 -6.72 15.39
N SER A 71 2.37 -5.55 16.04
CA SER A 71 2.46 -4.23 15.40
C SER A 71 3.61 -4.12 14.41
N TRP A 72 4.81 -4.60 14.77
CA TRP A 72 5.96 -4.63 13.85
C TRP A 72 5.65 -5.40 12.56
N ALA A 73 4.97 -6.55 12.66
CA ALA A 73 4.68 -7.41 11.52
C ALA A 73 3.60 -6.80 10.63
N ALA A 74 2.53 -6.24 11.23
CA ALA A 74 1.49 -5.53 10.52
C ALA A 74 2.05 -4.32 9.75
N ASN A 75 2.89 -3.51 10.41
CA ASN A 75 3.54 -2.36 9.78
C ASN A 75 4.53 -2.78 8.68
N THR A 76 5.36 -3.81 8.93
CA THR A 76 6.26 -4.37 7.90
C THR A 76 5.47 -4.87 6.70
N ALA A 77 4.34 -5.54 6.92
CA ALA A 77 3.48 -6.05 5.86
C ALA A 77 2.85 -4.93 5.05
N PHE A 78 2.43 -3.86 5.73
CA PHE A 78 1.89 -2.68 5.07
C PHE A 78 2.97 -1.97 4.23
N GLU A 79 4.19 -1.82 4.75
CA GLU A 79 5.30 -1.28 3.95
C GLU A 79 5.65 -2.16 2.74
N TYR A 80 5.61 -3.48 2.93
CA TYR A 80 5.86 -4.42 1.84
C TYR A 80 4.80 -4.29 0.74
N LEU A 81 3.53 -4.16 1.09
CA LEU A 81 2.45 -3.87 0.14
C LEU A 81 2.71 -2.60 -0.66
N ARG A 82 3.10 -1.51 0.02
CA ARG A 82 3.45 -0.26 -0.66
C ARG A 82 4.60 -0.45 -1.62
N PHE A 83 5.62 -1.18 -1.19
CA PHE A 83 6.79 -1.52 -2.00
C PHE A 83 6.44 -2.35 -3.23
N THR A 84 5.63 -3.41 -3.13
CA THR A 84 5.33 -4.30 -4.27
C THR A 84 4.54 -3.62 -5.38
N ARG A 85 3.64 -2.69 -5.03
CA ARG A 85 2.90 -1.89 -6.03
C ARG A 85 3.81 -0.96 -6.80
N GLU A 86 4.71 -0.26 -6.11
CA GLU A 86 5.72 0.58 -6.76
C GLU A 86 6.76 -0.27 -7.51
N PHE A 87 7.09 -1.48 -7.02
CA PHE A 87 8.00 -2.41 -7.70
C PHE A 87 7.45 -2.88 -9.04
N SER A 88 6.14 -3.14 -9.14
CA SER A 88 5.51 -3.54 -10.41
C SER A 88 5.63 -2.45 -11.46
N ARG A 89 5.43 -1.19 -11.06
CA ARG A 89 5.70 -0.04 -11.93
C ARG A 89 7.18 0.06 -12.30
N PHE A 90 8.07 0.00 -11.32
CA PHE A 90 9.51 0.00 -11.57
C PHE A 90 9.91 -1.10 -12.57
N ALA A 91 9.37 -2.31 -12.41
CA ALA A 91 9.64 -3.43 -13.29
C ALA A 91 9.12 -3.21 -14.73
N ARG A 92 7.97 -2.54 -14.89
CA ARG A 92 7.48 -2.09 -16.21
C ARG A 92 8.37 -1.02 -16.82
N ASP A 93 8.63 0.05 -16.09
CA ASP A 93 9.36 1.22 -16.56
C ASP A 93 10.79 0.84 -17.00
N TRP A 94 11.39 -0.16 -16.35
CA TRP A 94 12.72 -0.69 -16.66
C TRP A 94 12.70 -1.95 -17.55
N ALA A 95 11.53 -2.37 -18.05
CA ALA A 95 11.36 -3.56 -18.88
C ALA A 95 12.09 -4.80 -18.32
N LEU A 96 12.00 -5.01 -17.00
CA LEU A 96 12.64 -6.16 -16.36
C LEU A 96 12.06 -7.47 -16.93
N PRO A 97 12.88 -8.54 -17.03
CA PRO A 97 12.47 -9.83 -17.59
C PRO A 97 11.62 -10.63 -16.58
N ILE A 98 10.55 -10.02 -16.08
CA ILE A 98 9.58 -10.58 -15.15
C ILE A 98 8.30 -10.89 -15.95
N PRO A 99 7.64 -12.05 -15.72
CA PRO A 99 6.38 -12.37 -16.40
C PRO A 99 5.35 -11.24 -16.31
N ALA A 100 4.67 -10.95 -17.41
CA ALA A 100 3.68 -9.88 -17.50
C ALA A 100 2.61 -9.93 -16.37
N PRO A 101 2.10 -11.10 -15.95
CA PRO A 101 1.16 -11.16 -14.82
C PRO A 101 1.70 -10.66 -13.49
N MET A 102 3.03 -10.62 -13.29
CA MET A 102 3.68 -10.08 -12.09
C MET A 102 4.15 -8.64 -12.31
N ARG A 103 4.61 -8.32 -13.53
CA ARG A 103 5.08 -6.99 -13.90
C ARG A 103 3.93 -5.98 -14.03
N ASP A 104 2.83 -6.41 -14.64
CA ASP A 104 1.72 -5.55 -15.05
C ASP A 104 0.54 -5.61 -14.06
N TYR A 105 0.65 -6.40 -13.00
CA TYR A 105 -0.44 -6.70 -12.06
C TYR A 105 -1.05 -5.45 -11.42
N TYR A 106 -0.19 -4.57 -10.90
CA TYR A 106 -0.58 -3.29 -10.29
C TYR A 106 -0.23 -2.18 -11.27
N GLY A 107 -1.16 -1.32 -11.72
CA GLY A 107 -0.76 -0.57 -12.91
C GLY A 107 -1.46 0.61 -13.53
N GLN A 108 -2.52 1.18 -12.98
CA GLN A 108 -2.95 2.49 -13.47
C GLN A 108 -3.12 3.43 -12.29
N ASP A 109 -2.29 4.47 -12.24
CA ASP A 109 -2.38 5.54 -11.25
C ASP A 109 -3.27 6.63 -11.79
N PHE A 110 -4.56 6.32 -11.90
CA PHE A 110 -5.53 7.31 -12.32
C PHE A 110 -6.18 7.91 -11.09
N ASP A 111 -5.99 9.22 -10.92
CA ASP A 111 -6.75 10.01 -9.98
C ASP A 111 -8.12 10.35 -10.62
N PRO A 112 -9.23 9.78 -10.11
CA PRO A 112 -10.54 9.99 -10.70
C PRO A 112 -10.99 11.45 -10.59
N LEU A 113 -10.45 12.23 -9.65
CA LEU A 113 -10.85 13.62 -9.44
C LEU A 113 -10.49 14.51 -10.64
N THR A 114 -9.46 14.13 -11.41
CA THR A 114 -9.06 14.82 -12.66
C THR A 114 -10.14 14.77 -13.74
N ALA A 115 -11.03 13.76 -13.69
CA ALA A 115 -12.20 13.67 -14.55
C ALA A 115 -13.45 14.24 -13.88
N TRP A 116 -13.64 14.03 -12.57
CA TRP A 116 -14.78 14.60 -11.82
C TRP A 116 -14.91 16.11 -11.96
N VAL A 117 -13.79 16.86 -12.00
CA VAL A 117 -13.81 18.31 -12.18
C VAL A 117 -14.46 18.75 -13.51
N LYS A 118 -14.57 17.85 -14.49
CA LYS A 118 -15.14 18.10 -15.82
C LYS A 118 -16.55 17.52 -15.98
N VAL A 119 -17.07 16.78 -15.00
CA VAL A 119 -18.41 16.21 -15.05
C VAL A 119 -19.44 17.33 -14.93
N THR A 120 -20.35 17.41 -15.90
CA THR A 120 -21.44 18.41 -15.93
C THR A 120 -22.82 17.78 -15.83
N GLN A 121 -22.93 16.47 -16.04
CA GLN A 121 -24.17 15.70 -15.98
C GLN A 121 -24.69 15.61 -14.54
N PRO A 122 -25.99 15.41 -14.33
CA PRO A 122 -26.52 15.04 -13.02
C PRO A 122 -25.82 13.79 -12.45
N VAL A 123 -25.47 13.82 -11.16
CA VAL A 123 -24.66 12.78 -10.51
C VAL A 123 -25.38 12.13 -9.34
N LEU A 124 -25.38 10.80 -9.28
CA LEU A 124 -25.72 10.03 -8.08
C LEU A 124 -24.50 9.20 -7.66
N VAL A 125 -24.00 9.38 -6.44
CA VAL A 125 -22.97 8.51 -5.84
C VAL A 125 -23.55 7.78 -4.64
N ILE A 126 -23.39 6.46 -4.60
CA ILE A 126 -23.85 5.59 -3.52
C ILE A 126 -22.69 4.70 -3.08
N ASN A 127 -22.19 4.91 -1.86
CA ASN A 127 -21.17 4.05 -1.26
C ASN A 127 -21.73 3.35 -0.02
N GLY A 128 -21.32 2.11 0.25
CA GLY A 128 -21.76 1.38 1.45
C GLY A 128 -21.03 1.86 2.71
N GLN A 129 -21.73 2.03 3.82
CA GLN A 129 -21.15 2.47 5.11
C GLN A 129 -19.98 1.59 5.57
N TYR A 130 -20.06 0.30 5.28
CA TYR A 130 -19.06 -0.70 5.62
C TYR A 130 -18.26 -1.13 4.38
N ASP A 131 -18.10 -0.27 3.38
CA ASP A 131 -17.20 -0.55 2.27
C ASP A 131 -15.75 -0.62 2.76
N THR A 132 -15.13 -1.81 2.60
CA THR A 132 -13.74 -2.09 2.97
C THR A 132 -12.80 -2.10 1.77
N VAL A 133 -13.28 -1.72 0.59
CA VAL A 133 -12.52 -1.66 -0.67
C VAL A 133 -12.28 -0.21 -1.07
N VAL A 134 -13.28 0.65 -0.88
CA VAL A 134 -13.19 2.09 -1.07
C VAL A 134 -13.66 2.77 0.20
N ASP A 135 -12.87 3.70 0.76
CA ASP A 135 -13.28 4.47 1.94
C ASP A 135 -14.57 5.25 1.61
N PRO A 136 -15.72 4.88 2.19
CA PRO A 136 -17.00 5.41 1.74
C PRO A 136 -17.19 6.87 2.10
N VAL A 137 -16.62 7.30 3.23
CA VAL A 137 -16.77 8.67 3.73
C VAL A 137 -15.78 9.59 3.04
N ASP A 138 -14.50 9.20 2.94
CA ASP A 138 -13.48 10.03 2.32
C ASP A 138 -13.70 10.14 0.81
N ALA A 139 -14.14 9.06 0.14
CA ALA A 139 -14.49 9.11 -1.28
C ALA A 139 -15.63 10.10 -1.56
N VAL A 140 -16.74 10.00 -0.80
CA VAL A 140 -17.88 10.92 -0.95
C VAL A 140 -17.46 12.35 -0.63
N ALA A 141 -16.68 12.60 0.41
CA ALA A 141 -16.20 13.94 0.78
C ALA A 141 -15.33 14.57 -0.31
N ARG A 142 -14.42 13.80 -0.93
CA ARG A 142 -13.55 14.28 -2.03
C ARG A 142 -14.33 14.60 -3.29
N ILE A 143 -15.29 13.75 -3.65
CA ILE A 143 -16.17 13.99 -4.80
C ILE A 143 -17.04 15.22 -4.53
N ALA A 144 -17.63 15.35 -3.34
CA ALA A 144 -18.40 16.52 -2.94
C ALA A 144 -17.58 17.82 -3.07
N GLN A 145 -16.35 17.83 -2.54
CA GLN A 145 -15.48 18.99 -2.63
C GLN A 145 -15.12 19.34 -4.08
N THR A 146 -14.87 18.32 -4.92
CA THR A 146 -14.56 18.52 -6.35
C THR A 146 -15.75 19.09 -7.11
N LEU A 147 -16.96 18.58 -6.88
CA LEU A 147 -18.20 19.09 -7.46
C LEU A 147 -18.55 20.49 -6.96
N GLN A 148 -18.24 20.81 -5.70
CA GLN A 148 -18.40 22.17 -5.19
C GLN A 148 -17.43 23.15 -5.88
N GLN A 149 -16.18 22.74 -6.08
CA GLN A 149 -15.13 23.57 -6.70
C GLN A 149 -15.41 23.90 -8.17
N ASN A 150 -16.07 23.00 -8.91
CA ASN A 150 -16.44 23.25 -10.31
C ASN A 150 -17.86 23.84 -10.48
N GLY A 151 -18.55 24.18 -9.38
CA GLY A 151 -19.88 24.80 -9.39
C GLY A 151 -21.02 23.86 -9.82
N HIS A 152 -20.83 22.55 -9.66
CA HIS A 152 -21.82 21.54 -10.01
C HIS A 152 -22.90 21.41 -8.93
N ASN A 153 -24.14 21.73 -9.29
CA ASN A 153 -25.25 21.86 -8.34
C ASN A 153 -26.27 20.71 -8.39
N ASP A 154 -26.13 19.76 -9.34
CA ASP A 154 -27.11 18.68 -9.54
C ASP A 154 -26.53 17.31 -9.17
N HIS A 155 -26.17 17.15 -7.90
CA HIS A 155 -25.59 15.93 -7.38
C HIS A 155 -26.33 15.40 -6.15
N THR A 156 -26.32 14.09 -6.00
CA THR A 156 -26.83 13.37 -4.83
C THR A 156 -25.73 12.42 -4.38
N LEU A 157 -25.27 12.56 -3.14
CA LEU A 157 -24.21 11.73 -2.58
C LEU A 157 -24.75 11.03 -1.34
N VAL A 158 -24.60 9.71 -1.29
CA VAL A 158 -25.21 8.85 -0.28
C VAL A 158 -24.17 7.87 0.26
N VAL A 159 -24.06 7.81 1.58
CA VAL A 159 -23.45 6.68 2.28
C VAL A 159 -24.59 5.80 2.80
N TYR A 160 -24.72 4.62 2.20
CA TYR A 160 -25.82 3.70 2.46
C TYR A 160 -25.57 2.91 3.75
N PRO A 161 -26.44 2.98 4.76
CA PRO A 161 -26.23 2.33 6.05
C PRO A 161 -26.25 0.80 5.92
N GLU A 162 -25.51 0.12 6.81
CA GLU A 162 -25.45 -1.35 6.86
C GLU A 162 -25.09 -2.03 5.54
N ALA A 163 -24.39 -1.34 4.62
CA ALA A 163 -24.09 -1.84 3.29
C ALA A 163 -22.59 -2.02 3.06
N ASP A 164 -22.21 -3.12 2.42
CA ASP A 164 -20.82 -3.43 2.02
C ASP A 164 -20.45 -2.81 0.66
N HIS A 165 -19.26 -3.18 0.14
CA HIS A 165 -18.79 -2.76 -1.18
C HIS A 165 -19.75 -3.14 -2.33
N GLY A 166 -20.47 -4.25 -2.21
CA GLY A 166 -21.46 -4.71 -3.17
C GLY A 166 -22.86 -4.15 -2.93
N LEU A 167 -23.02 -3.20 -2.01
CA LEU A 167 -24.30 -2.69 -1.51
C LEU A 167 -25.23 -3.80 -1.00
N GLN A 168 -24.63 -4.84 -0.42
CA GLN A 168 -25.33 -5.91 0.30
C GLN A 168 -25.34 -5.62 1.78
N ARG A 169 -26.36 -6.11 2.49
CA ARG A 169 -26.46 -5.93 3.93
C ARG A 169 -25.29 -6.60 4.65
N THR A 170 -24.65 -5.89 5.56
CA THR A 170 -23.50 -6.36 6.35
C THR A 170 -23.44 -5.66 7.70
N GLN A 171 -22.71 -6.26 8.65
CA GLN A 171 -22.42 -5.63 9.95
C GLN A 171 -21.00 -5.06 10.00
N THR A 172 -20.05 -5.68 9.29
CA THR A 172 -18.64 -5.26 9.32
C THR A 172 -18.05 -4.94 7.96
N GLY A 173 -18.67 -5.37 6.87
CA GLY A 173 -18.15 -5.19 5.51
C GLY A 173 -16.95 -6.06 5.15
N LEU A 174 -16.53 -6.93 6.06
CA LEU A 174 -15.37 -7.78 5.89
C LEU A 174 -15.68 -8.92 4.94
N ARG A 175 -14.69 -9.30 4.13
CA ARG A 175 -14.80 -10.40 3.16
C ARG A 175 -15.24 -11.73 3.79
N THR A 176 -14.99 -11.95 5.07
CA THR A 176 -15.40 -13.15 5.80
C THR A 176 -16.92 -13.23 5.98
N GLU A 177 -17.60 -12.10 6.20
CA GLU A 177 -19.08 -12.04 6.14
C GLU A 177 -19.56 -12.30 4.71
N SER A 178 -18.92 -11.67 3.72
CA SER A 178 -19.31 -11.83 2.31
C SER A 178 -19.10 -13.28 1.80
N ARG A 179 -18.08 -14.01 2.28
CA ARG A 179 -17.76 -15.40 1.84
C ARG A 179 -18.63 -16.48 2.51
N GLY A 180 -19.37 -16.16 3.59
CA GLY A 180 -20.06 -17.15 4.42
C GLY A 180 -21.56 -17.34 4.18
N GLY A 181 -22.27 -16.41 3.54
CA GLY A 181 -23.73 -16.42 3.46
C GLY A 181 -24.30 -16.79 2.09
N ARG A 182 -25.22 -17.76 2.03
CA ARG A 182 -26.09 -18.02 0.86
C ARG A 182 -27.18 -16.95 0.68
N ASP A 183 -27.37 -16.09 1.68
CA ASP A 183 -28.43 -15.08 1.74
C ASP A 183 -27.85 -13.66 1.57
N ARG A 184 -27.22 -13.41 0.43
CA ARG A 184 -26.76 -12.06 0.04
C ARG A 184 -27.96 -11.22 -0.38
N VAL A 185 -28.53 -10.49 0.56
CA VAL A 185 -29.65 -9.58 0.33
C VAL A 185 -29.09 -8.17 0.08
N LEU A 186 -29.52 -7.54 -1.02
CA LEU A 186 -29.20 -6.12 -1.27
C LEU A 186 -29.68 -5.28 -0.10
N ALA A 187 -28.96 -4.19 0.19
CA ALA A 187 -29.38 -3.24 1.20
C ALA A 187 -30.81 -2.75 0.83
N PRO A 188 -31.81 -2.87 1.74
CA PRO A 188 -33.20 -2.58 1.42
C PRO A 188 -33.35 -1.17 0.84
N GLY A 189 -34.10 -0.98 -0.24
CA GLY A 189 -34.35 0.35 -0.85
C GLY A 189 -33.24 0.91 -1.75
N PHE A 190 -32.09 0.24 -1.86
CA PHE A 190 -30.99 0.71 -2.71
C PHE A 190 -31.39 0.80 -4.20
N THR A 191 -32.04 -0.23 -4.73
CA THR A 191 -32.49 -0.26 -6.12
C THR A 191 -33.55 0.80 -6.39
N ASP A 192 -34.46 0.98 -5.43
CA ASP A 192 -35.53 1.97 -5.51
C ASP A 192 -34.95 3.38 -5.55
N LEU A 193 -33.95 3.69 -4.71
CA LEU A 193 -33.23 4.96 -4.76
C LEU A 193 -32.65 5.25 -6.16
N MET A 194 -32.01 4.26 -6.78
CA MET A 194 -31.46 4.44 -8.14
C MET A 194 -32.55 4.70 -9.17
N THR A 195 -33.62 3.89 -9.18
CA THR A 195 -34.70 4.03 -10.16
C THR A 195 -35.49 5.31 -9.96
N ASP A 196 -35.84 5.64 -8.72
CA ASP A 196 -36.59 6.83 -8.37
C ASP A 196 -35.81 8.09 -8.69
N TRP A 197 -34.50 8.10 -8.44
CA TRP A 197 -33.64 9.22 -8.80
C TRP A 197 -33.57 9.46 -10.31
N VAL A 198 -33.53 8.39 -11.12
CA VAL A 198 -33.58 8.52 -12.58
C VAL A 198 -34.95 8.99 -13.05
N LEU A 199 -36.03 8.39 -12.55
CA LEU A 199 -37.41 8.74 -12.94
C LEU A 199 -37.74 10.19 -12.57
N ALA A 200 -37.35 10.65 -11.38
CA ALA A 200 -37.60 12.03 -10.93
C ALA A 200 -36.99 13.09 -11.86
N ARG A 201 -35.93 12.74 -12.61
CA ARG A 201 -35.27 13.64 -13.56
C ARG A 201 -36.00 13.81 -14.87
N PHE A 202 -36.79 12.83 -15.27
CA PHE A 202 -37.38 12.78 -16.60
C PHE A 202 -38.91 12.82 -16.59
N ASP A 203 -39.56 12.37 -15.51
CA ASP A 203 -41.02 12.30 -15.41
C ASP A 203 -41.64 13.52 -14.70
N GLY A 204 -40.84 14.48 -14.21
CA GLY A 204 -41.31 15.69 -13.54
C GLY A 204 -42.06 15.46 -12.22
N LYS A 205 -42.22 14.20 -11.79
CA LYS A 205 -42.73 13.83 -10.47
C LYS A 205 -41.59 13.98 -9.46
N GLN A 206 -41.78 14.81 -8.45
CA GLN A 206 -40.94 14.77 -7.26
C GLN A 206 -41.14 13.42 -6.58
N ILE A 207 -40.23 12.47 -6.82
CA ILE A 207 -40.14 11.27 -6.01
C ILE A 207 -39.23 11.63 -4.85
N THR A 208 -39.84 12.02 -3.74
CA THR A 208 -39.13 12.17 -2.47
C THR A 208 -38.70 10.77 -2.03
N PRO A 209 -37.38 10.48 -1.90
CA PRO A 209 -36.92 9.21 -1.37
C PRO A 209 -37.63 8.97 -0.03
N GLN A 210 -38.35 7.86 0.13
CA GLN A 210 -39.05 7.56 1.38
C GLN A 210 -38.03 7.55 2.53
N GLN A 211 -38.33 8.37 3.52
CA GLN A 211 -37.42 9.01 4.49
C GLN A 211 -36.69 8.09 5.50
N ALA A 212 -36.45 6.81 5.24
CA ALA A 212 -36.04 5.89 6.30
C ALA A 212 -34.56 5.46 6.34
N GLN A 213 -33.74 5.63 5.29
CA GLN A 213 -32.41 4.97 5.26
C GLN A 213 -31.28 5.74 4.57
N THR A 214 -31.44 7.04 4.37
CA THR A 214 -30.44 7.85 3.68
C THR A 214 -29.65 8.66 4.70
N VAL A 215 -28.35 8.40 4.86
CA VAL A 215 -27.44 9.47 5.33
C VAL A 215 -27.32 10.43 4.15
N GLN A 216 -28.31 11.31 4.02
CA GLN A 216 -28.27 12.41 3.07
C GLN A 216 -27.15 13.35 3.45
N SER A 217 -26.54 13.93 2.41
CA SER A 217 -25.74 15.13 2.52
C SER A 217 -26.39 16.14 3.50
N PRO A 218 -25.63 16.73 4.43
CA PRO A 218 -24.17 16.71 4.47
C PRO A 218 -23.65 15.52 5.28
N VAL A 219 -23.05 14.55 4.58
CA VAL A 219 -21.98 13.74 5.16
C VAL A 219 -20.93 14.76 5.61
N PRO A 220 -20.45 14.73 6.87
CA PRO A 220 -19.41 15.66 7.30
C PRO A 220 -18.27 15.61 6.28
N VAL A 221 -17.98 16.74 5.62
CA VAL A 221 -16.88 16.88 4.64
C VAL A 221 -15.54 16.93 5.39
N LYS A 222 -15.33 15.98 6.30
CA LYS A 222 -14.07 15.82 6.99
C LYS A 222 -13.29 14.77 6.23
N LEU A 223 -12.42 15.25 5.35
CA LEU A 223 -11.40 14.42 4.73
C LEU A 223 -10.59 13.72 5.82
N SER A 224 -10.30 12.44 5.63
CA SER A 224 -9.37 11.76 6.51
C SER A 224 -7.95 12.27 6.25
N GLY A 225 -7.11 12.24 7.29
CA GLY A 225 -5.67 12.44 7.12
C GLY A 225 -4.99 11.23 6.46
N HIS A 226 -5.69 10.12 6.24
CA HIS A 226 -5.06 8.87 5.80
C HIS A 226 -4.54 8.93 4.37
N PHE A 227 -5.22 9.65 3.47
CA PHE A 227 -4.83 9.76 2.06
C PHE A 227 -4.06 11.05 1.74
N ALA A 228 -3.82 11.91 2.74
CA ALA A 228 -3.02 13.13 2.61
C ALA A 228 -1.51 12.83 2.66
N PRO A 229 -0.64 13.79 2.28
CA PRO A 229 0.79 13.68 2.52
C PRO A 229 1.09 13.43 4.01
N GLY A 230 1.95 12.48 4.33
CA GLY A 230 2.21 11.96 5.68
C GLY A 230 1.14 10.97 6.20
N GLY A 231 0.07 10.72 5.45
CA GLY A 231 -1.00 9.81 5.80
C GLY A 231 -0.64 8.33 5.61
N ARG A 232 -1.44 7.44 6.22
CA ARG A 232 -1.24 5.99 6.17
C ARG A 232 -1.21 5.46 4.73
N TYR A 233 -2.11 5.93 3.87
CA TYR A 233 -2.26 5.51 2.47
C TYR A 233 -1.56 6.46 1.49
N GLU A 234 -0.58 7.25 1.96
CA GLU A 234 0.30 8.01 1.08
C GLU A 234 1.16 7.05 0.22
N LEU A 235 1.46 7.50 -1.01
CA LEU A 235 2.46 6.87 -1.87
C LEU A 235 3.84 6.88 -1.22
N LEU A 236 4.72 5.96 -1.67
CA LEU A 236 6.04 5.82 -1.07
C LEU A 236 6.89 7.10 -1.20
N PRO A 237 7.52 7.57 -0.11
CA PRO A 237 8.51 8.64 -0.17
C PRO A 237 9.71 8.18 -1.02
N TRP A 238 10.53 9.13 -1.47
CA TRP A 238 11.64 8.85 -2.39
C TRP A 238 12.54 7.70 -1.90
N TYR A 239 12.83 7.64 -0.60
CA TYR A 239 13.69 6.63 0.00
C TYR A 239 13.02 5.26 0.17
N GLY A 240 11.68 5.19 0.14
CA GLY A 240 10.93 3.95 0.17
C GLY A 240 10.81 3.26 -1.19
N ARG A 241 11.16 3.98 -2.27
CA ARG A 241 11.00 3.46 -3.64
C ARG A 241 11.90 2.26 -3.95
N PRO A 242 11.48 1.37 -4.88
CA PRO A 242 12.19 0.15 -5.22
C PRO A 242 13.69 0.32 -5.51
N MET A 243 14.06 1.33 -6.30
CA MET A 243 15.47 1.56 -6.65
C MET A 243 16.38 1.71 -5.42
N TRP A 244 15.91 2.41 -4.39
CA TRP A 244 16.71 2.71 -3.20
C TRP A 244 16.74 1.53 -2.24
N GLN A 245 15.57 0.94 -1.97
CA GLN A 245 15.45 -0.20 -1.08
C GLN A 245 16.21 -1.42 -1.62
N LEU A 246 16.14 -1.69 -2.93
CA LEU A 246 16.91 -2.78 -3.56
C LEU A 246 18.42 -2.50 -3.59
N THR A 247 18.83 -1.25 -3.84
CA THR A 247 20.24 -0.87 -3.80
C THR A 247 20.83 -1.03 -2.40
N LEU A 248 20.10 -0.58 -1.37
CA LEU A 248 20.48 -0.77 0.02
C LEU A 248 20.55 -2.26 0.37
N PHE A 249 19.52 -3.03 0.01
CA PHE A 249 19.48 -4.47 0.25
C PHE A 249 20.69 -5.20 -0.35
N LEU A 250 21.03 -4.91 -1.62
CA LEU A 250 22.22 -5.48 -2.28
C LEU A 250 23.52 -5.03 -1.61
N LEU A 251 23.64 -3.74 -1.24
CA LEU A 251 24.79 -3.23 -0.51
C LEU A 251 25.00 -3.99 0.81
N PHE A 252 23.94 -4.22 1.57
CA PHE A 252 24.01 -4.95 2.84
C PHE A 252 24.45 -6.39 2.65
N ILE A 253 23.85 -7.11 1.68
CA ILE A 253 24.25 -8.48 1.37
C ILE A 253 25.73 -8.56 1.01
N VAL A 254 26.21 -7.66 0.15
CA VAL A 254 27.62 -7.67 -0.28
C VAL A 254 28.55 -7.36 0.90
N VAL A 255 28.31 -6.28 1.63
CA VAL A 255 29.23 -5.84 2.70
C VAL A 255 29.22 -6.82 3.86
N PHE A 256 28.05 -7.25 4.34
CA PHE A 256 27.97 -8.19 5.45
C PHE A 256 28.34 -9.61 5.02
N GLY A 257 28.05 -10.01 3.78
CA GLY A 257 28.48 -11.29 3.21
C GLY A 257 30.00 -11.40 3.13
N VAL A 258 30.65 -10.39 2.54
CA VAL A 258 32.12 -10.31 2.45
C VAL A 258 32.74 -10.30 3.85
N THR A 259 32.16 -9.60 4.82
CA THR A 259 32.68 -9.55 6.19
C THR A 259 32.51 -10.88 6.91
N THR A 260 31.35 -11.53 6.77
CA THR A 260 31.03 -12.82 7.39
C THR A 260 31.94 -13.94 6.87
N ILE A 261 32.25 -13.95 5.58
CA ILE A 261 33.10 -14.97 4.94
C ILE A 261 34.59 -14.60 5.06
N GLY A 262 34.93 -13.35 4.81
CA GLY A 262 36.31 -12.88 4.68
C GLY A 262 37.08 -12.88 6.00
N LEU A 263 36.45 -12.51 7.12
CA LEU A 263 37.16 -12.46 8.41
C LEU A 263 37.61 -13.84 8.91
N PRO A 264 36.78 -14.90 8.85
CA PRO A 264 37.23 -16.27 9.15
C PRO A 264 38.34 -16.76 8.22
N ILE A 265 38.24 -16.49 6.91
CA ILE A 265 39.28 -16.87 5.93
C ILE A 265 40.60 -16.17 6.26
N LEU A 266 40.58 -14.87 6.57
CA LEU A 266 41.79 -14.15 6.95
C LEU A 266 42.41 -14.68 8.25
N ALA A 267 41.58 -15.04 9.23
CA ALA A 267 42.05 -15.66 10.46
C ALA A 267 42.70 -17.02 10.19
N LEU A 268 42.10 -17.83 9.31
CA LEU A 268 42.65 -19.11 8.88
C LEU A 268 43.97 -18.94 8.13
N ILE A 269 44.07 -17.97 7.21
CA ILE A 269 45.33 -17.67 6.48
C ILE A 269 46.43 -17.26 7.46
N HIS A 270 46.12 -16.39 8.44
CA HIS A 270 47.09 -16.02 9.46
C HIS A 270 47.57 -17.24 10.26
N HIS A 271 46.65 -18.14 10.61
CA HIS A 271 46.97 -19.37 11.32
C HIS A 271 47.85 -20.30 10.48
N LEU A 272 47.45 -20.60 9.24
CA LEU A 272 48.15 -21.52 8.34
C LEU A 272 49.51 -20.98 7.85
N ARG A 273 49.66 -19.65 7.74
CA ARG A 273 50.92 -19.01 7.31
C ARG A 273 51.79 -18.56 8.47
N HIS A 274 51.43 -18.88 9.71
CA HIS A 274 52.14 -18.44 10.92
C HIS A 274 52.41 -16.93 10.97
N LEU A 275 51.49 -16.12 10.43
CA LEU A 275 51.62 -14.67 10.43
C LEU A 275 51.34 -14.09 11.82
N PRO A 276 52.00 -12.99 12.21
CA PRO A 276 51.75 -12.35 13.50
C PRO A 276 50.27 -12.00 13.66
N MET A 277 49.69 -12.40 14.80
CA MET A 277 48.29 -12.16 15.08
C MET A 277 48.04 -10.67 15.37
N PRO A 278 46.86 -10.15 14.99
CA PRO A 278 46.42 -8.83 15.41
C PRO A 278 46.46 -8.65 16.94
N SER A 279 46.61 -7.40 17.40
CA SER A 279 46.49 -7.06 18.82
C SER A 279 45.16 -7.54 19.41
N MET A 280 45.11 -7.79 20.72
CA MET A 280 43.87 -8.23 21.40
C MET A 280 42.65 -7.34 21.09
N PRO A 281 42.76 -5.99 21.12
CA PRO A 281 41.64 -5.10 20.76
C PRO A 281 41.16 -5.29 19.32
N MET A 282 42.09 -5.48 18.37
CA MET A 282 41.76 -5.66 16.96
C MET A 282 41.12 -7.03 16.70
N ARG A 283 41.54 -8.08 17.44
CA ARG A 283 40.88 -9.39 17.40
C ARG A 283 39.45 -9.32 17.93
N LEU A 284 39.23 -8.61 19.03
CA LEU A 284 37.89 -8.40 19.58
C LEU A 284 37.00 -7.64 18.60
N GLN A 285 37.49 -6.55 18.02
CA GLN A 285 36.77 -5.79 17.00
C GLN A 285 36.39 -6.67 15.80
N ASN A 286 37.32 -7.47 15.27
CA ASN A 286 37.04 -8.37 14.15
C ASN A 286 35.96 -9.41 14.49
N ARG A 287 35.98 -9.98 15.70
CA ARG A 287 34.94 -10.92 16.15
C ARG A 287 33.57 -10.25 16.25
N LEU A 288 33.51 -9.02 16.77
CA LEU A 288 32.29 -8.24 16.83
C LEU A 288 31.77 -7.86 15.44
N CYS A 289 32.67 -7.46 14.52
CA CYS A 289 32.30 -7.18 13.12
C CYS A 289 31.70 -8.43 12.45
N TRP A 290 32.32 -9.58 12.65
CA TRP A 290 31.85 -10.85 12.12
C TRP A 290 30.46 -11.22 12.69
N LEU A 291 30.30 -11.14 14.01
CA LEU A 291 29.03 -11.46 14.67
C LEU A 291 27.91 -10.50 14.23
N ALA A 292 28.19 -9.19 14.18
CA ALA A 292 27.23 -8.20 13.72
C ALA A 292 26.81 -8.45 12.26
N SER A 293 27.76 -8.80 11.39
CA SER A 293 27.48 -9.12 9.99
C SER A 293 26.64 -10.39 9.85
N LEU A 294 26.93 -11.41 10.64
CA LEU A 294 26.15 -12.65 10.66
C LEU A 294 24.70 -12.39 11.07
N PHE A 295 24.49 -11.60 12.13
CA PHE A 295 23.14 -11.24 12.57
C PHE A 295 22.43 -10.34 11.56
N ALA A 296 23.12 -9.39 10.94
CA ALA A 296 22.54 -8.56 9.89
C ALA A 296 22.05 -9.39 8.69
N LEU A 297 22.83 -10.38 8.24
CA LEU A 297 22.41 -11.32 7.19
C LEU A 297 21.21 -12.16 7.63
N PHE A 298 21.19 -12.63 8.88
CA PHE A 298 20.06 -13.38 9.42
C PHE A 298 18.77 -12.53 9.45
N VAL A 299 18.87 -11.26 9.87
CA VAL A 299 17.75 -10.31 9.86
C VAL A 299 17.26 -10.06 8.43
N LEU A 300 18.17 -9.91 7.46
CA LEU A 300 17.79 -9.76 6.04
C LEU A 300 17.05 -11.00 5.52
N VAL A 301 17.52 -12.21 5.85
CA VAL A 301 16.82 -13.46 5.50
C VAL A 301 15.45 -13.51 6.16
N GLY A 302 15.35 -13.13 7.43
CA GLY A 302 14.07 -13.01 8.13
C GLY A 302 13.11 -12.02 7.49
N LEU A 303 13.59 -10.85 7.05
CA LEU A 303 12.77 -9.88 6.34
C LEU A 303 12.22 -10.44 5.02
N VAL A 304 13.08 -11.07 4.22
CA VAL A 304 12.65 -11.73 2.96
C VAL A 304 11.64 -12.83 3.25
N TRP A 305 11.85 -13.62 4.30
CA TRP A 305 10.92 -14.67 4.68
C TRP A 305 9.56 -14.12 5.14
N THR A 306 9.55 -13.00 5.86
CA THR A 306 8.33 -12.27 6.21
C THR A 306 7.59 -11.83 4.94
N TRP A 307 8.29 -11.29 3.95
CA TRP A 307 7.69 -10.93 2.66
C TRP A 307 7.07 -12.12 1.93
N VAL A 308 7.77 -13.27 1.89
CA VAL A 308 7.25 -14.50 1.29
C VAL A 308 5.96 -14.96 1.98
N GLN A 309 5.91 -14.89 3.32
CA GLN A 309 4.70 -15.23 4.08
C GLN A 309 3.54 -14.29 3.75
N ILE A 310 3.79 -12.99 3.62
CA ILE A 310 2.76 -12.01 3.26
C ILE A 310 2.18 -12.30 1.87
N VAL A 311 3.04 -12.57 0.88
CA VAL A 311 2.59 -12.95 -0.47
C VAL A 311 1.76 -14.23 -0.42
N HIS A 312 2.22 -15.22 0.35
CA HIS A 312 1.51 -16.49 0.51
C HIS A 312 0.10 -16.28 1.11
N MET A 313 -0.03 -15.43 2.12
CA MET A 313 -1.35 -15.07 2.70
C MET A 313 -2.25 -14.38 1.68
N GLN A 314 -1.71 -13.47 0.86
CA GLN A 314 -2.47 -12.74 -0.16
C GLN A 314 -3.05 -13.66 -1.25
N ILE A 315 -2.35 -14.74 -1.60
CA ILE A 315 -2.84 -15.74 -2.56
C ILE A 315 -3.73 -16.82 -1.92
N GLY A 316 -4.18 -16.62 -0.67
CA GLY A 316 -5.09 -17.53 0.04
C GLY A 316 -4.40 -18.64 0.84
N GLY A 317 -3.09 -18.52 1.07
CA GLY A 317 -2.35 -19.40 1.95
C GLY A 317 -2.73 -19.20 3.42
N SER A 318 -2.69 -20.28 4.20
CA SER A 318 -3.15 -20.31 5.61
C SER A 318 -2.02 -20.39 6.64
N TRP A 319 -0.77 -20.14 6.23
CA TRP A 319 0.37 -20.20 7.15
C TRP A 319 0.32 -19.00 8.10
N GLY A 320 0.34 -19.26 9.41
CA GLY A 320 0.63 -18.22 10.39
C GLY A 320 2.08 -17.74 10.27
N LEU A 321 2.40 -16.61 10.91
CA LEU A 321 3.80 -16.16 11.02
C LEU A 321 4.64 -17.26 11.68
N ALA A 322 5.74 -17.63 11.03
CA ALA A 322 6.62 -18.66 11.57
C ALA A 322 7.14 -18.22 12.96
N PRO A 323 7.12 -19.09 14.00
CA PRO A 323 7.39 -18.66 15.37
C PRO A 323 8.72 -17.93 15.57
N TRP A 324 9.76 -18.31 14.84
CA TRP A 324 11.08 -17.67 14.92
C TRP A 324 11.10 -16.23 14.40
N LEU A 325 10.17 -15.83 13.53
CA LEU A 325 10.04 -14.46 13.06
C LEU A 325 9.67 -13.49 14.19
N SER A 326 9.06 -13.97 15.28
CA SER A 326 8.81 -13.15 16.46
C SER A 326 10.09 -12.59 17.09
N LEU A 327 11.25 -13.19 16.80
CA LEU A 327 12.55 -12.74 17.28
C LEU A 327 13.19 -11.66 16.40
N LEU A 328 12.65 -11.38 15.20
CA LEU A 328 13.22 -10.40 14.26
C LEU A 328 13.46 -9.02 14.87
N PRO A 329 12.49 -8.43 15.61
CA PRO A 329 12.72 -7.12 16.22
C PRO A 329 13.85 -7.13 17.24
N VAL A 330 13.88 -8.16 18.10
CA VAL A 330 14.94 -8.33 19.10
C VAL A 330 16.31 -8.50 18.44
N LEU A 331 16.40 -9.34 17.41
CA LEU A 331 17.64 -9.54 16.65
C LEU A 331 18.08 -8.27 15.93
N SER A 332 17.15 -7.45 15.44
CA SER A 332 17.43 -6.17 14.80
C SER A 332 17.99 -5.14 15.78
N VAL A 333 17.46 -5.09 17.02
CA VAL A 333 18.01 -4.27 18.10
C VAL A 333 19.41 -4.75 18.50
N ILE A 334 19.60 -6.05 18.72
CA ILE A 334 20.92 -6.62 19.05
C ILE A 334 21.94 -6.31 17.95
N THR A 335 21.54 -6.48 16.68
CA THR A 335 22.39 -6.17 15.53
C THR A 335 22.77 -4.69 15.53
N SER A 336 21.82 -3.79 15.76
CA SER A 336 22.06 -2.35 15.81
C SER A 336 23.03 -1.95 16.93
N VAL A 337 22.90 -2.57 18.10
CA VAL A 337 23.83 -2.36 19.23
C VAL A 337 25.24 -2.86 18.87
N LEU A 338 25.36 -4.07 18.31
CA LEU A 338 26.66 -4.60 17.89
C LEU A 338 27.35 -3.72 16.84
N LEU A 339 26.58 -3.26 15.84
CA LEU A 339 27.08 -2.32 14.83
C LEU A 339 27.50 -1.00 15.45
N GLY A 340 26.74 -0.46 16.41
CA GLY A 340 27.11 0.73 17.19
C GLY A 340 28.42 0.58 17.95
N ILE A 341 28.64 -0.58 18.60
CA ILE A 341 29.89 -0.88 19.29
C ILE A 341 31.05 -0.96 18.30
N VAL A 342 30.86 -1.61 17.15
CA VAL A 342 31.89 -1.69 16.09
C VAL A 342 32.23 -0.31 15.54
N LEU A 343 31.24 0.55 15.33
CA LEU A 343 31.44 1.94 14.91
C LEU A 343 32.27 2.73 15.92
N TRP A 344 31.94 2.58 17.21
CA TRP A 344 32.66 3.23 18.32
C TRP A 344 34.10 2.73 18.44
N LEU A 345 34.33 1.42 18.40
CA LEU A 345 35.67 0.83 18.41
C LEU A 345 36.49 1.28 17.18
N SER A 346 35.86 1.31 16.01
CA SER A 346 36.48 1.85 14.80
C SER A 346 36.88 3.30 14.98
N TRP A 347 36.07 4.10 15.71
CA TRP A 347 36.40 5.49 16.01
C TRP A 347 37.58 5.64 16.97
N ILE A 348 37.61 4.89 18.06
CA ILE A 348 38.73 4.94 19.01
C ILE A 348 40.03 4.46 18.35
N HIS A 349 39.96 3.38 17.58
CA HIS A 349 41.13 2.83 16.91
C HIS A 349 41.54 3.59 15.63
N ARG A 350 40.79 4.63 15.20
CA ARG A 350 41.21 5.52 14.09
C ARG A 350 42.57 6.17 14.36
N ALA A 351 42.90 6.44 15.62
CA ALA A 351 44.20 6.99 16.03
C ALA A 351 45.38 6.04 15.78
N ALA A 352 45.13 4.74 15.55
CA ALA A 352 46.14 3.71 15.27
C ALA A 352 46.11 3.18 13.82
N ALA A 353 45.35 3.83 12.91
CA ALA A 353 44.94 3.25 11.63
C ALA A 353 46.10 2.98 10.64
N SER A 354 46.10 1.76 10.08
CA SER A 354 47.06 1.26 9.09
C SER A 354 47.33 2.25 7.94
N ARG A 355 48.57 2.30 7.43
CA ARG A 355 48.94 3.14 6.26
C ARG A 355 48.36 2.65 4.92
N VAL A 356 47.65 1.52 4.91
CA VAL A 356 47.11 0.89 3.69
C VAL A 356 45.74 1.48 3.37
N TRP A 357 45.66 2.21 2.26
CA TRP A 357 44.45 2.90 1.79
C TRP A 357 43.24 1.96 1.65
N LEU A 358 43.42 0.77 1.06
CA LEU A 358 42.35 -0.22 0.88
C LEU A 358 41.70 -0.65 2.21
N LYS A 359 42.49 -0.84 3.27
CA LYS A 359 41.95 -1.21 4.60
C LYS A 359 41.14 -0.08 5.21
N ARG A 360 41.58 1.17 5.05
CA ARG A 360 40.83 2.35 5.50
C ARG A 360 39.50 2.46 4.77
N MET A 361 39.51 2.27 3.44
CA MET A 361 38.31 2.32 2.62
C MET A 361 37.30 1.24 3.03
N GLY A 362 37.75 0.01 3.29
CA GLY A 362 36.88 -1.07 3.77
C GLY A 362 36.20 -0.77 5.11
N ILE A 363 36.93 -0.19 6.07
CA ILE A 363 36.37 0.22 7.38
C ILE A 363 35.35 1.35 7.20
N VAL A 364 35.65 2.36 6.37
CA VAL A 364 34.72 3.46 6.10
C VAL A 364 33.44 2.94 5.45
N LEU A 365 33.57 2.06 4.44
CA LEU A 365 32.43 1.45 3.78
C LEU A 365 31.58 0.66 4.77
N PHE A 366 32.19 -0.25 5.54
CA PHE A 366 31.47 -1.02 6.56
C PHE A 366 30.71 -0.12 7.53
N ASN A 367 31.35 0.94 8.01
CA ASN A 367 30.75 1.87 8.97
C ASN A 367 29.57 2.64 8.36
N LEU A 368 29.70 3.15 7.14
CA LEU A 368 28.60 3.82 6.44
C LEU A 368 27.44 2.87 6.19
N THR A 369 27.73 1.65 5.70
CA THR A 369 26.74 0.59 5.51
C THR A 369 26.04 0.23 6.82
N SER A 370 26.76 0.20 7.94
CA SER A 370 26.19 -0.09 9.26
C SER A 370 25.17 0.97 9.68
N LEU A 371 25.47 2.25 9.47
CA LEU A 371 24.54 3.36 9.77
C LEU A 371 23.29 3.29 8.88
N LEU A 372 23.48 3.05 7.58
CA LEU A 372 22.38 2.88 6.63
C LEU A 372 21.52 1.66 6.96
N PHE A 373 22.13 0.58 7.46
CA PHE A 373 21.41 -0.61 7.85
C PHE A 373 20.49 -0.36 9.04
N VAL A 374 20.94 0.36 10.08
CA VAL A 374 20.07 0.74 11.20
C VAL A 374 18.89 1.58 10.72
N TRP A 375 19.12 2.54 9.83
CA TRP A 375 18.02 3.31 9.23
C TRP A 375 17.06 2.43 8.42
N TYR A 376 17.58 1.47 7.64
CA TYR A 376 16.79 0.50 6.89
C TYR A 376 15.92 -0.38 7.80
N LEU A 377 16.46 -0.85 8.93
CA LEU A 377 15.69 -1.60 9.93
C LEU A 377 14.55 -0.75 10.51
N GLY A 378 14.79 0.54 10.73
CA GLY A 378 13.74 1.49 11.15
C GLY A 378 12.63 1.65 10.11
N TYR A 379 13.00 1.82 8.84
CA TYR A 379 12.05 1.92 7.72
C TYR A 379 11.15 0.68 7.63
N TRP A 380 11.72 -0.51 7.79
CA TRP A 380 10.96 -1.77 7.78
C TRP A 380 10.32 -2.12 9.12
N HIS A 381 10.19 -1.18 10.06
CA HIS A 381 9.55 -1.38 11.37
C HIS A 381 10.14 -2.53 12.20
N LEU A 382 11.44 -2.81 12.05
CA LEU A 382 12.13 -3.88 12.78
C LEU A 382 12.83 -3.39 14.07
N LEU A 383 12.86 -2.09 14.34
CA LEU A 383 13.48 -1.53 15.55
C LEU A 383 12.50 -1.18 16.68
N ILE A 384 11.21 -1.07 16.35
CA ILE A 384 10.15 -0.67 17.29
C ILE A 384 9.08 -1.76 17.19
N GLY A 385 8.97 -2.56 18.25
CA GLY A 385 7.98 -3.61 18.42
C GLY A 385 6.61 -3.03 18.66
#